data_AF-A0A939UE34-F1
#
_entry.id   AF-A0A939UE34-F1
#
_cell.length_a   1.000
_cell.length_b   1.000
_cell.length_c   1.000
_cell.angle_alpha   90.00
_cell.angle_beta   90.00
_cell.angle_gamma   90.00
#
_symmetry.space_group_name_H-M   'P 1'
#
loop_
_entity.id
_entity.type
_entity.pdbx_description
1 polymer ?
#
loop_
_entity_poly.entity_id
_entity_poly.type
_entity_poly.pdbx_seq_one_letter_code
_entity_poly.pdbx_strand_id
1 'polypeptide(L)'
;MTRLKSFLVILLLLFGVQLFAENISDTVYEYSLDIPEGFELADVADDQMSYHFTHPNYPVQFILKIYDTTGNYANASGLNSVSEVLSTALLKLSASMEIDRFIWNEKECAIADFSMTLDKKYSGWAICAPLKKSGAYVTMLAYTTSETRQSCNPFIMSILNSLCTDDNYYCYPGIIITYAFPQEGAKNFGVKISDTLINSSIDKSDIEAAQFVLEMEYSVLLLYARHDLWKEAWQRYYRMIYRDSYGRLARFSEDVIKQLYPVAKQANPSNPELAYAQAILSWVQTFDYKRDNASSSTTDFTNLPAVLCGEGNDCDSRSMLVCVLLRAAGIESFMLISREYSHAMTVFENPAPGQKYEVAGTGREFLMGETTAKVTWGTIAQEHADRSKWIPVFLP
;
A
#
# COMPACT_ATOMS: atom_id res chain seq x y z
N MET A 1 -20.97 -44.59 18.68
CA MET A 1 -21.24 -43.15 18.96
C MET A 1 -20.04 -42.36 18.48
N THR A 2 -20.14 -41.88 17.26
CA THR A 2 -19.13 -41.25 16.42
C THR A 2 -18.99 -39.77 16.77
N ARG A 3 -17.76 -39.30 17.03
CA ARG A 3 -17.45 -37.87 17.16
C ARG A 3 -17.03 -37.31 15.80
N LEU A 4 -17.79 -36.33 15.36
CA LEU A 4 -17.63 -35.54 14.14
C LEU A 4 -16.25 -34.84 14.16
N LYS A 5 -15.39 -35.13 13.18
CA LYS A 5 -14.19 -34.32 12.91
C LYS A 5 -14.63 -33.15 12.03
N SER A 6 -14.48 -31.93 12.52
CA SER A 6 -14.65 -30.72 11.72
C SER A 6 -13.65 -30.73 10.57
N PHE A 7 -14.17 -30.63 9.36
CA PHE A 7 -13.41 -30.61 8.11
C PHE A 7 -12.97 -29.16 7.86
N LEU A 8 -11.67 -28.91 7.84
CA LEU A 8 -11.09 -27.66 7.32
C LEU A 8 -11.30 -27.66 5.81
N VAL A 9 -12.10 -26.73 5.28
CA VAL A 9 -12.29 -26.57 3.84
C VAL A 9 -11.23 -25.59 3.34
N ILE A 10 -10.14 -26.11 2.78
CA ILE A 10 -9.26 -25.35 1.90
C ILE A 10 -9.85 -25.46 0.50
N LEU A 11 -10.39 -24.36 -0.03
CA LEU A 11 -10.93 -24.31 -1.38
C LEU A 11 -9.76 -24.13 -2.38
N LEU A 12 -9.10 -25.22 -2.75
CA LEU A 12 -8.17 -25.27 -3.89
C LEU A 12 -8.97 -25.55 -5.16
N LEU A 13 -9.31 -24.49 -5.89
CA LEU A 13 -9.87 -24.59 -7.24
C LEU A 13 -8.77 -25.00 -8.23
N LEU A 14 -8.74 -26.30 -8.56
CA LEU A 14 -8.00 -26.86 -9.68
C LEU A 14 -8.68 -26.49 -11.01
N PHE A 15 -8.29 -25.34 -11.57
CA PHE A 15 -8.27 -25.08 -13.01
C PHE A 15 -6.96 -24.33 -13.31
N GLY A 16 -6.30 -24.67 -14.43
CA GLY A 16 -4.99 -24.16 -14.85
C GLY A 16 -4.96 -22.65 -15.15
N VAL A 17 -5.18 -21.85 -14.13
CA VAL A 17 -4.89 -20.43 -14.05
C VAL A 17 -3.74 -20.35 -13.06
N GLN A 18 -2.59 -19.78 -13.46
CA GLN A 18 -1.60 -19.38 -12.47
C GLN A 18 -2.28 -18.35 -11.57
N LEU A 19 -2.69 -18.77 -10.38
CA LEU A 19 -3.18 -17.89 -9.34
C LEU A 19 -1.95 -17.17 -8.78
N PHE A 20 -1.62 -16.00 -9.34
CA PHE A 20 -0.67 -15.08 -8.73
C PHE A 20 -1.34 -14.53 -7.46
N ALA A 21 -0.91 -15.05 -6.30
CA ALA A 21 -1.40 -14.63 -5.00
C ALA A 21 -0.41 -13.61 -4.42
N GLU A 22 -0.60 -12.34 -4.73
CA GLU A 22 0.21 -11.23 -4.18
C GLU A 22 -0.25 -10.83 -2.79
N ASN A 23 -1.55 -11.02 -2.53
CA ASN A 23 -2.15 -10.77 -1.25
C ASN A 23 -2.12 -12.04 -0.40
N ILE A 24 -1.12 -12.15 0.46
CA ILE A 24 -1.07 -13.21 1.47
C ILE A 24 -1.92 -12.75 2.64
N SER A 25 -2.89 -13.53 3.05
CA SER A 25 -3.71 -13.22 4.22
C SER A 25 -3.97 -14.47 5.06
N ASP A 26 -4.10 -14.27 6.36
CA ASP A 26 -4.45 -15.32 7.31
C ASP A 26 -5.60 -14.84 8.19
N THR A 27 -6.71 -15.58 8.15
CA THR A 27 -7.92 -15.23 8.91
C THR A 27 -7.88 -15.69 10.37
N VAL A 28 -6.94 -16.57 10.75
CA VAL A 28 -6.81 -17.10 12.11
C VAL A 28 -5.97 -16.16 12.97
N TYR A 29 -4.88 -15.66 12.40
CA TYR A 29 -3.92 -14.75 13.02
C TYR A 29 -4.14 -13.29 12.61
N GLU A 30 -5.02 -13.04 11.64
CA GLU A 30 -5.49 -11.72 11.18
C GLU A 30 -4.33 -10.81 10.76
N TYR A 31 -3.51 -11.29 9.82
CA TYR A 31 -2.51 -10.48 9.13
C TYR A 31 -2.69 -10.57 7.61
N SER A 32 -2.16 -9.57 6.92
CA SER A 32 -2.05 -9.58 5.46
C SER A 32 -0.74 -8.95 4.96
N LEU A 33 -0.39 -9.26 3.72
CA LEU A 33 0.76 -8.77 2.98
C LEU A 33 0.34 -8.51 1.54
N ASP A 34 0.88 -7.46 0.93
CA ASP A 34 0.82 -7.19 -0.52
C ASP A 34 2.27 -7.16 -1.02
N ILE A 35 2.88 -8.34 -1.19
CA ILE A 35 4.30 -8.47 -1.59
C ILE A 35 4.48 -8.25 -3.10
N PRO A 36 5.69 -7.97 -3.62
CA PRO A 36 5.92 -7.82 -5.06
C PRO A 36 5.62 -9.07 -5.88
N GLU A 37 5.39 -8.89 -7.18
CA GLU A 37 4.81 -9.93 -8.04
C GLU A 37 5.71 -11.09 -8.40
N GLY A 38 5.17 -12.31 -8.37
CA GLY A 38 5.87 -13.51 -8.85
C GLY A 38 6.66 -14.29 -7.80
N PHE A 39 6.42 -14.07 -6.50
CA PHE A 39 6.90 -14.99 -5.47
C PHE A 39 6.23 -16.36 -5.56
N GLU A 40 7.02 -17.40 -5.31
CA GLU A 40 6.57 -18.80 -5.27
C GLU A 40 6.80 -19.35 -3.86
N LEU A 41 5.83 -20.12 -3.36
CA LEU A 41 5.97 -20.83 -2.08
C LEU A 41 6.90 -22.04 -2.27
N ALA A 42 8.11 -21.94 -1.72
CA ALA A 42 9.14 -22.95 -1.84
C ALA A 42 9.03 -24.05 -0.78
N ASP A 43 8.67 -23.69 0.46
CA ASP A 43 8.55 -24.62 1.57
C ASP A 43 7.55 -24.15 2.63
N VAL A 44 6.95 -25.11 3.35
CA VAL A 44 6.05 -24.89 4.48
C VAL A 44 6.37 -25.90 5.57
N ALA A 45 6.57 -25.43 6.79
CA ALA A 45 6.76 -26.33 7.92
C ALA A 45 5.50 -27.17 8.20
N ASP A 46 5.66 -28.37 8.76
CA ASP A 46 4.56 -29.30 9.06
C ASP A 46 3.45 -28.69 9.94
N ASP A 47 3.81 -27.73 10.80
CA ASP A 47 2.88 -27.01 11.67
C ASP A 47 2.13 -25.87 10.97
N GLN A 48 2.47 -25.57 9.71
CA GLN A 48 1.96 -24.44 8.92
C GLN A 48 2.14 -23.09 9.61
N MET A 49 3.20 -22.95 10.41
CA MET A 49 3.55 -21.71 11.10
C MET A 49 4.83 -21.08 10.55
N SER A 50 5.41 -21.65 9.49
CA SER A 50 6.61 -21.12 8.83
C SER A 50 6.50 -21.37 7.33
N TYR A 51 6.68 -20.30 6.56
CA TYR A 51 6.53 -20.28 5.12
C TYR A 51 7.80 -19.68 4.52
N HIS A 52 8.32 -20.33 3.48
CA HIS A 52 9.48 -19.85 2.73
C HIS A 52 9.07 -19.59 1.29
N PHE A 53 9.26 -18.35 0.85
CA PHE A 53 8.99 -17.88 -0.49
C PHE A 53 10.29 -17.55 -1.23
N THR A 54 10.36 -17.90 -2.50
CA THR A 54 11.45 -17.60 -3.42
C THR A 54 10.93 -16.84 -4.63
N HIS A 55 11.76 -15.98 -5.22
CA HIS A 55 11.43 -15.33 -6.48
C HIS A 55 12.26 -15.92 -7.64
N PRO A 56 11.66 -16.39 -8.74
CA PRO A 56 12.38 -17.07 -9.82
C PRO A 56 13.33 -16.13 -10.58
N ASN A 57 12.96 -14.85 -10.71
CA ASN A 57 13.72 -13.87 -11.48
C ASN A 57 14.62 -12.94 -10.65
N TYR A 58 14.49 -12.93 -9.31
CA TYR A 58 15.23 -12.04 -8.42
C TYR A 58 15.81 -12.83 -7.25
N PRO A 59 17.07 -12.58 -6.85
CA PRO A 59 17.73 -13.40 -5.84
C PRO A 59 17.30 -13.03 -4.41
N VAL A 60 16.01 -12.84 -4.17
CA VAL A 60 15.45 -12.49 -2.85
C VAL A 60 14.70 -13.68 -2.26
N GLN A 61 14.99 -13.93 -1.00
CA GLN A 61 14.37 -14.95 -0.16
C GLN A 61 13.47 -14.24 0.84
N PHE A 62 12.27 -14.76 1.05
CA PHE A 62 11.32 -14.25 2.04
C PHE A 62 10.85 -15.38 2.95
N ILE A 63 11.01 -15.22 4.26
CA ILE A 63 10.49 -16.15 5.26
C ILE A 63 9.46 -15.42 6.10
N LEU A 64 8.30 -16.04 6.28
CA LEU A 64 7.29 -15.63 7.24
C LEU A 64 7.12 -16.71 8.29
N LYS A 65 7.14 -16.33 9.57
CA LYS A 65 6.96 -17.26 10.68
C LYS A 65 6.04 -16.70 11.74
N ILE A 66 5.15 -17.55 12.23
CA ILE A 66 4.26 -17.24 13.35
C ILE A 66 4.75 -17.93 14.61
N TYR A 67 4.87 -17.12 15.65
CA TYR A 67 5.15 -17.57 17.01
C TYR A 67 3.88 -17.40 17.82
N ASP A 68 3.37 -18.48 18.40
CA ASP A 68 2.22 -18.44 19.31
C ASP A 68 2.69 -18.91 20.68
N THR A 69 2.56 -18.04 21.68
CA THR A 69 2.93 -18.35 23.07
C THR A 69 1.74 -18.89 23.87
N THR A 70 0.57 -18.99 23.24
CA THR A 70 -0.71 -19.34 23.88
C THR A 70 -1.31 -20.64 23.34
N GLY A 71 -1.91 -21.44 24.23
CA GLY A 71 -2.76 -22.58 23.86
C GLY A 71 -2.02 -23.84 23.36
N ASN A 72 -2.77 -24.72 22.69
CA ASN A 72 -2.32 -26.05 22.25
C ASN A 72 -1.29 -26.02 21.09
N TYR A 73 -1.07 -24.86 20.48
CA TYR A 73 -0.10 -24.64 19.40
C TYR A 73 1.11 -23.83 19.88
N ALA A 74 1.37 -23.82 21.19
CA ALA A 74 2.47 -23.05 21.76
C ALA A 74 3.83 -23.57 21.27
N ASN A 75 4.41 -22.89 20.28
CA ASN A 75 5.73 -23.18 19.72
C ASN A 75 6.81 -22.21 20.26
N ALA A 76 6.38 -21.21 21.04
CA ALA A 76 7.18 -20.09 21.51
C ALA A 76 7.28 -20.03 23.06
N SER A 77 7.12 -21.16 23.76
CA SER A 77 7.07 -21.20 25.23
C SER A 77 8.25 -20.46 25.87
N GLY A 78 7.97 -19.39 26.62
CA GLY A 78 8.98 -18.57 27.31
C GLY A 78 9.42 -17.29 26.61
N LEU A 79 8.95 -17.03 25.38
CA LEU A 79 9.18 -15.76 24.67
C LEU A 79 8.08 -14.76 25.06
N ASN A 80 8.45 -13.62 25.64
CA ASN A 80 7.47 -12.66 26.17
C ASN A 80 7.58 -11.27 25.53
N SER A 81 8.53 -11.07 24.61
CA SER A 81 8.73 -9.78 23.93
C SER A 81 9.06 -9.95 22.45
N VAL A 82 8.77 -8.92 21.65
CA VAL A 82 9.06 -8.89 20.21
C VAL A 82 10.54 -9.08 19.88
N SER A 83 11.45 -8.54 20.72
CA SER A 83 12.89 -8.70 20.52
C SER A 83 13.37 -10.12 20.84
N GLU A 84 12.84 -10.78 21.86
CA GLU A 84 13.16 -12.18 22.17
C GLU A 84 12.70 -13.11 21.05
N VAL A 85 11.50 -12.86 20.50
CA VAL A 85 10.96 -13.61 19.36
C VAL A 85 11.84 -13.44 18.12
N LEU A 86 12.17 -12.19 17.76
CA LEU A 86 13.02 -11.89 16.61
C LEU A 86 14.44 -12.48 16.77
N SER A 87 15.04 -12.28 17.95
CA SER A 87 16.35 -12.83 18.31
C SER A 87 16.37 -14.35 18.20
N THR A 88 15.34 -15.03 18.70
CA THR A 88 15.22 -16.49 18.61
C THR A 88 15.15 -16.96 17.15
N ALA A 89 14.41 -16.24 16.29
CA ALA A 89 14.33 -16.58 14.87
C ALA A 89 15.70 -16.46 14.18
N LEU A 90 16.43 -15.39 14.46
CA LEU A 90 17.74 -15.11 13.83
C LEU A 90 18.87 -15.98 14.39
N LEU A 91 18.86 -16.30 15.69
CA LEU A 91 19.85 -17.20 16.30
C LEU A 91 19.75 -18.64 15.76
N LYS A 92 18.55 -19.10 15.38
CA LYS A 92 18.38 -20.40 14.69
C LYS A 92 19.12 -20.47 13.35
N LEU A 93 19.36 -19.32 12.73
CA LEU A 93 20.12 -19.18 11.49
C LEU A 93 21.61 -18.89 11.76
N SER A 94 22.04 -18.88 13.03
CA SER A 94 23.38 -18.43 13.43
C SER A 94 23.72 -17.03 12.90
N ALA A 95 22.72 -16.15 12.81
CA ALA A 95 22.88 -14.82 12.26
C ALA A 95 23.60 -13.89 13.25
N SER A 96 24.42 -12.99 12.71
CA SER A 96 24.85 -11.77 13.39
C SER A 96 23.82 -10.68 13.12
N MET A 97 23.38 -9.99 14.18
CA MET A 97 22.25 -9.06 14.13
C MET A 97 22.42 -7.90 15.11
N GLU A 98 21.77 -6.80 14.79
CA GLU A 98 21.50 -5.68 15.70
C GLU A 98 19.99 -5.46 15.73
N ILE A 99 19.37 -5.51 16.92
CA ILE A 99 17.91 -5.41 17.08
C ILE A 99 17.56 -4.07 17.68
N ASP A 100 16.71 -3.32 16.98
CA ASP A 100 16.06 -2.12 17.48
C ASP A 100 14.59 -2.38 17.82
N ARG A 101 14.04 -1.56 18.71
CA ARG A 101 12.63 -1.53 19.08
C ARG A 101 12.02 -0.17 18.78
N PHE A 102 10.77 -0.17 18.33
CA PHE A 102 10.02 1.03 18.00
C PHE A 102 8.52 0.76 18.13
N ILE A 103 7.71 1.83 18.06
CA ILE A 103 6.26 1.72 18.09
C ILE A 103 5.74 1.80 16.66
N TRP A 104 4.91 0.83 16.27
CA TRP A 104 4.15 0.83 15.02
C TRP A 104 2.72 0.41 15.32
N ASN A 105 1.74 1.20 14.83
CA ASN A 105 0.31 1.00 15.09
C ASN A 105 0.01 0.76 16.59
N GLU A 106 0.56 1.64 17.43
CA GLU A 106 0.41 1.62 18.90
C GLU A 106 1.02 0.42 19.62
N LYS A 107 1.76 -0.45 18.91
CA LYS A 107 2.35 -1.68 19.46
C LYS A 107 3.87 -1.64 19.34
N GLU A 108 4.56 -2.13 20.35
CA GLU A 108 6.02 -2.32 20.28
C GLU A 108 6.33 -3.40 19.24
N CYS A 109 7.24 -3.07 18.32
CA CYS A 109 7.75 -3.94 17.27
C CYS A 109 9.28 -3.98 17.35
N ALA A 110 9.88 -4.95 16.67
CA ALA A 110 11.33 -5.08 16.55
C ALA A 110 11.75 -5.15 15.08
N ILE A 111 12.91 -4.59 14.77
CA ILE A 111 13.57 -4.68 13.46
C ILE A 111 15.03 -5.06 13.66
N ALA A 112 15.61 -5.78 12.70
CA ALA A 112 17.03 -6.09 12.70
C ALA A 112 17.63 -6.05 11.30
N ASP A 113 18.79 -5.41 11.20
CA ASP A 113 19.75 -5.70 10.15
C ASP A 113 20.50 -6.98 10.54
N PHE A 114 20.56 -7.95 9.63
CA PHE A 114 21.24 -9.21 9.92
C PHE A 114 22.08 -9.72 8.76
N SER A 115 23.07 -10.54 9.11
CA SER A 115 23.86 -11.34 8.18
C SER A 115 24.03 -12.77 8.71
N MET A 116 24.10 -13.73 7.80
CA MET A 116 24.28 -15.14 8.14
C MET A 116 25.17 -15.82 7.10
N THR A 117 25.76 -16.96 7.48
CA THR A 117 26.52 -17.81 6.55
C THR A 117 25.89 -19.20 6.54
N LEU A 118 25.39 -19.59 5.37
CA LEU A 118 24.92 -20.95 5.09
C LEU A 118 25.91 -21.57 4.08
N ASP A 119 25.48 -21.80 2.84
CA ASP A 119 26.36 -22.12 1.72
C ASP A 119 27.14 -20.89 1.19
N LYS A 120 26.51 -19.72 1.32
CA LYS A 120 27.06 -18.40 0.99
C LYS A 120 26.82 -17.43 2.15
N LYS A 121 27.41 -16.25 2.03
CA LYS A 121 27.09 -15.13 2.91
C LYS A 121 25.78 -14.47 2.45
N TYR A 122 24.80 -14.43 3.33
CA TYR A 122 23.53 -13.77 3.14
C TYR A 122 23.37 -12.60 4.10
N SER A 123 22.56 -11.64 3.70
CA SER A 123 22.26 -10.46 4.52
C SER A 123 20.95 -9.83 4.08
N GLY A 124 20.23 -9.25 5.03
CA GLY A 124 18.90 -8.70 4.80
C GLY A 124 18.36 -7.96 6.01
N TRP A 125 17.03 -7.88 6.06
CA TRP A 125 16.28 -7.24 7.12
C TRP A 125 15.25 -8.19 7.69
N ALA A 126 15.02 -8.09 8.99
CA ALA A 126 14.02 -8.87 9.68
C ALA A 126 13.15 -7.96 10.56
N ILE A 127 11.86 -8.26 10.66
CA ILE A 127 10.92 -7.57 11.54
C ILE A 127 10.15 -8.57 12.38
N CYS A 128 9.70 -8.14 13.56
CA CYS A 128 8.74 -8.86 14.37
C CYS A 128 7.68 -7.89 14.88
N ALA A 129 6.41 -8.27 14.71
CA ALA A 129 5.26 -7.50 15.16
C ALA A 129 4.26 -8.40 15.90
N PRO A 130 3.59 -7.89 16.95
CA PRO A 130 2.49 -8.60 17.58
C PRO A 130 1.28 -8.67 16.65
N LEU A 131 0.61 -9.82 16.69
CA LEU A 131 -0.65 -10.06 16.00
C LEU A 131 -1.84 -9.71 16.90
N LYS A 132 -3.05 -9.67 16.34
CA LYS A 132 -4.26 -9.36 17.12
C LYS A 132 -4.55 -10.42 18.18
N LYS A 133 -4.24 -11.68 17.89
CA LYS A 133 -4.29 -12.76 18.88
C LYS A 133 -3.22 -12.53 19.95
N SER A 134 -3.66 -12.36 21.19
CA SER A 134 -2.75 -12.14 22.34
C SER A 134 -1.70 -13.25 22.44
N GLY A 135 -0.43 -12.86 22.58
CA GLY A 135 0.71 -13.78 22.64
C GLY A 135 1.11 -14.39 21.29
N ALA A 136 0.49 -13.99 20.19
CA ALA A 136 0.94 -14.34 18.85
C ALA A 136 1.75 -13.20 18.21
N TYR A 137 2.77 -13.59 17.45
CA TYR A 137 3.68 -12.68 16.75
C TYR A 137 3.93 -13.18 15.33
N VAL A 138 4.09 -12.24 14.40
CA VAL A 138 4.61 -12.52 13.06
C VAL A 138 6.04 -12.03 12.97
N THR A 139 6.92 -12.88 12.47
CA THR A 139 8.32 -12.58 12.19
C THR A 139 8.56 -12.76 10.69
N MET A 140 9.10 -11.74 10.05
CA MET A 140 9.40 -11.75 8.63
C MET A 140 10.89 -11.50 8.41
N LEU A 141 11.53 -12.31 7.58
CA LEU A 141 12.92 -12.14 7.17
C LEU A 141 12.94 -12.03 5.65
N ALA A 142 13.52 -10.96 5.11
CA ALA A 142 13.74 -10.82 3.69
C ALA A 142 15.24 -10.57 3.44
N TYR A 143 15.87 -11.41 2.63
CA TYR A 143 17.31 -11.42 2.48
C TYR A 143 17.77 -11.88 1.10
N THR A 144 19.02 -11.60 0.79
CA THR A 144 19.68 -12.00 -0.44
C THR A 144 21.15 -12.32 -0.15
N THR A 145 21.92 -12.70 -1.16
CA THR A 145 23.37 -12.83 -1.00
C THR A 145 23.99 -11.47 -0.68
N SER A 146 25.04 -11.42 0.13
CA SER A 146 25.63 -10.14 0.52
C SER A 146 26.16 -9.31 -0.66
N GLU A 147 26.47 -9.95 -1.80
CA GLU A 147 26.89 -9.27 -3.03
C GLU A 147 25.75 -8.49 -3.69
N THR A 148 24.51 -8.99 -3.62
CA THR A 148 23.33 -8.40 -4.27
C THR A 148 22.46 -7.57 -3.32
N ARG A 149 22.88 -7.44 -2.05
CA ARG A 149 22.11 -6.74 -1.01
C ARG A 149 21.71 -5.33 -1.41
N GLN A 150 22.66 -4.52 -1.90
CA GLN A 150 22.40 -3.12 -2.21
C GLN A 150 21.34 -2.97 -3.31
N SER A 151 21.47 -3.73 -4.41
CA SER A 151 20.52 -3.69 -5.52
C SER A 151 19.14 -4.25 -5.17
N CYS A 152 19.08 -5.23 -4.27
CA CYS A 152 17.82 -5.84 -3.84
C CYS A 152 17.18 -5.14 -2.63
N ASN A 153 17.83 -4.14 -2.02
CA ASN A 153 17.33 -3.52 -0.80
C ASN A 153 15.93 -2.90 -0.95
N PRO A 154 15.60 -2.15 -2.03
CA PRO A 154 14.23 -1.66 -2.22
C PRO A 154 13.18 -2.77 -2.27
N PHE A 155 13.52 -3.91 -2.90
CA PHE A 155 12.66 -5.08 -2.98
C PHE A 155 12.44 -5.74 -1.62
N ILE A 156 13.52 -5.91 -0.84
CA ILE A 156 13.47 -6.40 0.55
C ILE A 156 12.60 -5.49 1.41
N MET A 157 12.82 -4.18 1.35
CA MET A 157 12.07 -3.21 2.14
C MET A 157 10.60 -3.18 1.75
N SER A 158 10.26 -3.25 0.47
CA SER A 158 8.87 -3.29 -0.01
C SER A 158 8.12 -4.51 0.53
N ILE A 159 8.76 -5.69 0.55
CA ILE A 159 8.18 -6.91 1.13
C ILE A 159 7.84 -6.69 2.61
N LEU A 160 8.83 -6.26 3.40
CA LEU A 160 8.64 -6.08 4.84
C LEU A 160 7.64 -4.97 5.15
N ASN A 161 7.68 -3.87 4.39
CA ASN A 161 6.80 -2.74 4.57
C ASN A 161 5.34 -3.09 4.22
N SER A 162 5.10 -4.14 3.43
CA SER A 162 3.75 -4.57 3.04
C SER A 162 2.93 -5.18 4.18
N LEU A 163 3.54 -5.49 5.34
CA LEU A 163 2.85 -6.09 6.48
C LEU A 163 1.70 -5.22 7.00
N CYS A 164 0.55 -5.85 7.21
CA CYS A 164 -0.57 -5.35 7.99
C CYS A 164 -0.95 -6.42 9.03
N THR A 165 -1.06 -6.02 10.31
CA THR A 165 -1.42 -6.91 11.43
C THR A 165 -2.75 -6.53 12.10
N ASP A 166 -3.43 -5.51 11.56
CA ASP A 166 -4.68 -4.97 12.05
C ASP A 166 -5.33 -4.14 10.94
N ASP A 167 -6.51 -4.58 10.47
CA ASP A 167 -7.21 -3.96 9.35
C ASP A 167 -7.57 -2.48 9.60
N ASN A 168 -7.67 -2.05 10.87
CA ASN A 168 -7.89 -0.63 11.19
C ASN A 168 -6.73 0.26 10.73
N TYR A 169 -5.54 -0.33 10.60
CA TYR A 169 -4.32 0.34 10.16
C TYR A 169 -3.90 -0.07 8.75
N TYR A 170 -4.78 -0.70 7.97
CA TYR A 170 -4.44 -1.17 6.63
C TYR A 170 -3.90 -0.04 5.75
N CYS A 171 -4.56 1.11 5.77
CA CYS A 171 -4.20 2.31 5.00
C CYS A 171 -3.36 3.32 5.81
N TYR A 172 -2.42 2.83 6.63
CA TYR A 172 -1.44 3.64 7.34
C TYR A 172 -0.01 3.32 6.92
N PRO A 173 0.98 4.19 7.22
CA PRO A 173 2.38 3.93 6.96
C PRO A 173 2.82 2.54 7.43
N GLY A 174 3.54 1.85 6.56
CA GLY A 174 4.05 0.51 6.85
C GLY A 174 5.17 0.51 7.88
N ILE A 175 5.42 -0.68 8.43
CA ILE A 175 6.35 -0.90 9.55
C ILE A 175 7.77 -0.37 9.30
N ILE A 176 8.31 -0.50 8.08
CA ILE A 176 9.66 -0.04 7.74
C ILE A 176 9.72 1.49 7.75
N ILE A 177 8.69 2.13 7.20
CA ILE A 177 8.65 3.58 7.07
C ILE A 177 8.43 4.24 8.42
N THR A 178 7.59 3.67 9.28
CA THR A 178 7.40 4.16 10.65
C THR A 178 8.68 4.06 11.48
N TYR A 179 9.48 3.01 11.28
CA TYR A 179 10.79 2.91 11.93
C TYR A 179 11.78 3.97 11.40
N ALA A 180 11.88 4.11 10.08
CA ALA A 180 12.86 5.00 9.45
C ALA A 180 12.53 6.49 9.65
N PHE A 181 11.23 6.83 9.69
CA PHE A 181 10.73 8.20 9.78
C PHE A 181 9.73 8.32 10.94
N PRO A 182 10.20 8.37 12.19
CA PRO A 182 9.33 8.61 13.33
C PRO A 182 8.65 9.99 13.24
N GLN A 183 7.56 10.18 14.00
CA GLN A 183 6.84 11.45 14.04
C GLN A 183 7.71 12.58 14.60
N GLU A 184 7.74 13.71 13.91
CA GLU A 184 8.51 14.91 14.27
C GLU A 184 7.61 16.10 14.68
N GLY A 185 6.30 15.85 14.74
CA GLY A 185 5.27 16.79 15.14
C GLY A 185 4.65 17.53 13.95
N ALA A 186 3.63 18.35 14.24
CA ALA A 186 2.79 18.92 13.20
C ALA A 186 3.46 20.03 12.38
N LYS A 187 3.25 19.98 11.06
CA LYS A 187 3.44 21.07 10.08
C LYS A 187 2.05 21.55 9.65
N ASN A 188 1.66 22.75 10.09
CA ASN A 188 0.36 23.35 9.76
C ASN A 188 0.39 24.04 8.39
N PHE A 189 -0.72 24.00 7.66
CA PHE A 189 -0.90 24.69 6.40
C PHE A 189 -2.38 25.03 6.16
N GLY A 190 -2.64 25.90 5.17
CA GLY A 190 -3.98 26.26 4.75
C GLY A 190 -4.13 26.14 3.24
N VAL A 191 -5.20 25.49 2.77
CA VAL A 191 -5.54 25.39 1.34
C VAL A 191 -6.93 25.97 1.11
N LYS A 192 -7.10 26.64 -0.03
CA LYS A 192 -8.41 27.14 -0.45
C LYS A 192 -9.02 26.16 -1.48
N ILE A 193 -10.13 25.52 -1.11
CA ILE A 193 -10.90 24.63 -1.99
C ILE A 193 -12.21 25.34 -2.31
N SER A 194 -12.41 25.71 -3.58
CA SER A 194 -13.48 26.64 -3.98
C SER A 194 -13.41 27.95 -3.18
N ASP A 195 -14.43 28.28 -2.39
CA ASP A 195 -14.44 29.45 -1.49
C ASP A 195 -14.21 29.11 -0.02
N THR A 196 -13.89 27.86 0.29
CA THR A 196 -13.67 27.37 1.66
C THR A 196 -12.17 27.30 1.97
N LEU A 197 -11.74 27.96 3.04
CA LEU A 197 -10.37 27.86 3.56
C LEU A 197 -10.27 26.68 4.53
N ILE A 198 -9.53 25.65 4.14
CA ILE A 198 -9.24 24.48 4.97
C ILE A 198 -7.88 24.68 5.66
N ASN A 199 -7.88 24.80 6.98
CA ASN A 199 -6.67 24.78 7.78
C ASN A 199 -6.46 23.36 8.33
N SER A 200 -5.27 22.80 8.13
CA SER A 200 -4.94 21.45 8.57
C SER A 200 -3.46 21.30 8.89
N SER A 201 -3.02 20.06 9.09
CA SER A 201 -1.61 19.73 9.31
C SER A 201 -1.29 18.31 8.87
N ILE A 202 -0.03 18.10 8.51
CA ILE A 202 0.63 16.80 8.37
C ILE A 202 1.75 16.69 9.41
N ASP A 203 2.37 15.52 9.59
CA ASP A 203 3.64 15.44 10.31
C ASP A 203 4.76 16.09 9.49
N LYS A 204 5.80 16.61 10.16
CA LYS A 204 6.96 17.20 9.48
C LYS A 204 7.74 16.18 8.66
N SER A 205 7.77 14.91 9.09
CA SER A 205 8.48 13.87 8.36
C SER A 205 7.68 13.29 7.17
N ASP A 206 6.39 13.63 7.04
CA ASP A 206 5.50 13.00 6.06
C ASP A 206 5.96 13.17 4.59
N ILE A 207 6.55 14.32 4.24
CA ILE A 207 7.04 14.55 2.87
C ILE A 207 8.21 13.63 2.54
N GLU A 208 9.20 13.56 3.42
CA GLU A 208 10.39 12.72 3.21
C GLU A 208 10.05 11.23 3.27
N ALA A 209 9.20 10.84 4.23
CA ALA A 209 8.76 9.47 4.39
C ALA A 209 7.93 8.98 3.19
N ALA A 210 7.01 9.80 2.68
CA ALA A 210 6.22 9.46 1.50
C ALA A 210 7.09 9.41 0.23
N GLN A 211 8.08 10.30 0.12
CA GLN A 211 9.07 10.26 -0.97
C GLN A 211 9.87 8.94 -0.95
N PHE A 212 10.29 8.48 0.23
CA PHE A 212 11.00 7.21 0.37
C PHE A 212 10.15 6.03 -0.11
N VAL A 213 8.86 5.96 0.26
CA VAL A 213 7.95 4.90 -0.21
C VAL A 213 7.86 4.90 -1.73
N LEU A 214 7.66 6.08 -2.29
CA LEU A 214 7.46 6.27 -3.71
C LEU A 214 8.70 5.88 -4.52
N GLU A 215 9.91 6.20 -4.06
CA GLU A 215 11.17 5.77 -4.67
C GLU A 215 11.45 4.27 -4.51
N MET A 216 11.15 3.72 -3.33
CA MET A 216 11.27 2.29 -3.04
C MET A 216 10.36 1.48 -3.98
N GLU A 217 9.09 1.84 -4.07
CA GLU A 217 8.11 1.14 -4.90
C GLU A 217 8.37 1.36 -6.40
N TYR A 218 8.87 2.53 -6.80
CA TYR A 218 9.28 2.75 -8.18
C TYR A 218 10.49 1.87 -8.56
N SER A 219 11.45 1.73 -7.66
CA SER A 219 12.61 0.84 -7.85
C SER A 219 12.17 -0.61 -8.03
N VAL A 220 11.15 -1.06 -7.29
CA VAL A 220 10.53 -2.38 -7.48
C VAL A 220 9.83 -2.46 -8.84
N LEU A 221 9.01 -1.48 -9.20
CA LEU A 221 8.29 -1.45 -10.48
C LEU A 221 9.23 -1.54 -11.70
N LEU A 222 10.37 -0.86 -11.65
CA LEU A 222 11.36 -0.89 -12.74
C LEU A 222 11.88 -2.29 -13.05
N LEU A 223 11.89 -3.20 -12.07
CA LEU A 223 12.25 -4.60 -12.30
C LEU A 223 11.26 -5.29 -13.24
N TYR A 224 9.99 -4.87 -13.23
CA TYR A 224 8.91 -5.48 -14.03
C TYR A 224 8.73 -4.85 -15.42
N ALA A 225 9.54 -3.86 -15.83
CA ALA A 225 9.34 -3.12 -17.08
C ALA A 225 9.29 -3.98 -18.36
N ARG A 226 9.86 -5.21 -18.33
CA ARG A 226 9.83 -6.20 -19.42
C ARG A 226 9.35 -7.58 -18.94
N HIS A 227 8.68 -7.64 -17.80
CA HIS A 227 8.18 -8.87 -17.20
C HIS A 227 6.72 -9.10 -17.61
N ASP A 228 6.26 -10.36 -17.61
CA ASP A 228 4.87 -10.68 -17.97
C ASP A 228 3.86 -10.09 -16.96
N LEU A 229 4.27 -9.99 -15.69
CA LEU A 229 3.52 -9.38 -14.57
C LEU A 229 3.64 -7.84 -14.49
N TRP A 230 4.03 -7.16 -15.56
CA TRP A 230 4.23 -5.71 -15.54
C TRP A 230 2.96 -4.94 -15.16
N LYS A 231 1.78 -5.47 -15.50
CA LYS A 231 0.50 -4.79 -15.26
C LYS A 231 0.14 -4.85 -13.78
N GLU A 232 0.27 -6.03 -13.18
CA GLU A 232 -0.01 -6.31 -11.79
C GLU A 232 0.98 -5.53 -10.89
N ALA A 233 2.28 -5.54 -11.24
CA ALA A 233 3.29 -4.75 -10.55
C ALA A 233 2.99 -3.24 -10.61
N TRP A 234 2.47 -2.76 -11.73
CA TRP A 234 2.06 -1.36 -11.86
C TRP A 234 0.84 -1.03 -11.02
N GLN A 235 -0.16 -1.93 -10.95
CA GLN A 235 -1.28 -1.77 -10.02
C GLN A 235 -0.79 -1.75 -8.57
N ARG A 236 0.11 -2.66 -8.19
CA ARG A 236 0.70 -2.71 -6.84
C ARG A 236 1.44 -1.43 -6.47
N TYR A 237 2.22 -0.87 -7.39
CA TYR A 237 2.91 0.41 -7.19
C TYR A 237 1.96 1.50 -6.67
N TYR A 238 0.81 1.69 -7.32
CA TYR A 238 -0.18 2.67 -6.88
C TYR A 238 -0.90 2.25 -5.59
N ARG A 239 -1.21 0.96 -5.38
CA ARG A 239 -1.80 0.48 -4.12
C ARG A 239 -0.92 0.81 -2.93
N MET A 240 0.40 0.58 -3.04
CA MET A 240 1.35 0.83 -1.97
C MET A 240 1.49 2.33 -1.64
N ILE A 241 1.55 3.19 -2.66
CA ILE A 241 1.61 4.65 -2.45
C ILE A 241 0.31 5.16 -1.84
N TYR A 242 -0.85 4.69 -2.31
CA TYR A 242 -2.14 5.05 -1.74
C TYR A 242 -2.23 4.63 -0.28
N ARG A 243 -1.81 3.39 0.03
CA ARG A 243 -1.84 2.83 1.38
C ARG A 243 -1.05 3.68 2.37
N ASP A 244 0.14 4.14 2.00
CA ASP A 244 0.95 5.04 2.81
C ASP A 244 0.32 6.44 2.91
N SER A 245 -0.13 6.99 1.79
CA SER A 245 -0.64 8.36 1.71
C SER A 245 -1.95 8.57 2.46
N TYR A 246 -2.86 7.59 2.43
CA TYR A 246 -4.19 7.72 3.03
C TYR A 246 -4.13 8.06 4.52
N GLY A 247 -3.32 7.31 5.29
CA GLY A 247 -3.15 7.54 6.73
C GLY A 247 -2.45 8.85 7.05
N ARG A 248 -1.45 9.25 6.26
CA ARG A 248 -0.78 10.57 6.41
C ARG A 248 -1.74 11.74 6.19
N LEU A 249 -2.67 11.56 5.26
CA LEU A 249 -3.67 12.57 4.89
C LEU A 249 -4.96 12.46 5.71
N ALA A 250 -5.05 11.59 6.71
CA ALA A 250 -6.28 11.35 7.47
C ALA A 250 -6.84 12.65 8.06
N ARG A 251 -6.01 13.43 8.77
CA ARG A 251 -6.42 14.72 9.35
C ARG A 251 -6.85 15.73 8.29
N PHE A 252 -6.10 15.84 7.20
CA PHE A 252 -6.46 16.72 6.10
C PHE A 252 -7.81 16.34 5.49
N SER A 253 -8.03 15.05 5.27
CA SER A 253 -9.28 14.53 4.72
C SER A 253 -10.46 14.80 5.65
N GLU A 254 -10.31 14.59 6.95
CA GLU A 254 -11.31 14.94 7.97
C GLU A 254 -11.65 16.44 7.95
N ASP A 255 -10.64 17.30 7.88
CA ASP A 255 -10.81 18.75 7.83
C ASP A 255 -11.52 19.20 6.54
N VAL A 256 -11.20 18.58 5.40
CA VAL A 256 -11.89 18.81 4.11
C VAL A 256 -13.35 18.38 4.20
N ILE A 257 -13.64 17.16 4.66
CA ILE A 257 -15.02 16.65 4.79
C ILE A 257 -15.84 17.57 5.68
N LYS A 258 -15.32 17.89 6.87
CA LYS A 258 -16.00 18.72 7.87
C LYS A 258 -16.43 20.08 7.33
N GLN A 259 -15.60 20.68 6.46
CA GLN A 259 -15.83 22.04 5.99
C GLN A 259 -16.52 22.09 4.62
N LEU A 260 -16.21 21.16 3.72
CA LEU A 260 -16.68 21.17 2.33
C LEU A 260 -17.97 20.37 2.14
N TYR A 261 -18.17 19.25 2.84
CA TYR A 261 -19.35 18.41 2.65
C TYR A 261 -20.67 19.13 3.01
N PRO A 262 -20.75 19.96 4.08
CA PRO A 262 -21.95 20.75 4.35
C PRO A 262 -22.28 21.74 3.22
N VAL A 263 -21.26 22.36 2.60
CA VAL A 263 -21.43 23.28 1.47
C VAL A 263 -21.90 22.52 0.23
N ALA A 264 -21.30 21.38 -0.06
CA ALA A 264 -21.72 20.49 -1.15
C ALA A 264 -23.18 20.03 -1.01
N LYS A 265 -23.58 19.67 0.21
CA LYS A 265 -24.97 19.27 0.53
C LYS A 265 -25.98 20.41 0.34
N GLN A 266 -25.59 21.64 0.59
CA GLN A 266 -26.44 22.81 0.30
C GLN A 266 -26.51 23.08 -1.21
N ALA A 267 -25.39 22.94 -1.92
CA ALA A 267 -25.32 23.20 -3.36
C ALA A 267 -26.10 22.17 -4.19
N ASN A 268 -26.07 20.88 -3.81
CA ASN A 268 -26.83 19.82 -4.47
C ASN A 268 -27.41 18.83 -3.45
N PRO A 269 -28.57 19.14 -2.84
CA PRO A 269 -29.17 18.28 -1.81
C PRO A 269 -29.54 16.88 -2.33
N SER A 270 -29.86 16.75 -3.62
CA SER A 270 -30.21 15.46 -4.25
C SER A 270 -29.01 14.58 -4.57
N ASN A 271 -27.82 15.15 -4.70
CA ASN A 271 -26.58 14.42 -4.98
C ASN A 271 -25.38 15.18 -4.37
N PRO A 272 -25.26 15.16 -3.02
CA PRO A 272 -24.20 15.89 -2.31
C PRO A 272 -22.80 15.36 -2.66
N GLU A 273 -22.69 14.06 -2.93
CA GLU A 273 -21.45 13.39 -3.30
C GLU A 273 -20.88 13.95 -4.60
N LEU A 274 -21.71 14.15 -5.63
CA LEU A 274 -21.27 14.77 -6.89
C LEU A 274 -20.80 16.21 -6.68
N ALA A 275 -21.50 17.01 -5.85
CA ALA A 275 -21.08 18.38 -5.57
C ALA A 275 -19.76 18.43 -4.79
N TYR A 276 -19.58 17.52 -3.82
CA TYR A 276 -18.33 17.37 -3.07
C TYR A 276 -17.18 16.95 -3.98
N ALA A 277 -17.39 15.91 -4.79
CA ALA A 277 -16.44 15.42 -5.77
C ALA A 277 -16.09 16.49 -6.80
N GLN A 278 -17.06 17.29 -7.27
CA GLN A 278 -16.79 18.36 -8.23
C GLN A 278 -15.96 19.48 -7.61
N ALA A 279 -16.17 19.82 -6.34
CA ALA A 279 -15.37 20.84 -5.65
C ALA A 279 -13.90 20.39 -5.52
N ILE A 280 -13.68 19.12 -5.19
CA ILE A 280 -12.33 18.53 -5.13
C ILE A 280 -11.69 18.47 -6.52
N LEU A 281 -12.41 17.95 -7.53
CA LEU A 281 -11.91 17.87 -8.91
C LEU A 281 -11.50 19.25 -9.44
N SER A 282 -12.36 20.25 -9.25
CA SER A 282 -12.09 21.61 -9.72
C SER A 282 -10.87 22.22 -9.03
N TRP A 283 -10.62 21.87 -7.76
CA TRP A 283 -9.46 22.33 -7.01
C TRP A 283 -8.16 21.70 -7.52
N VAL A 284 -8.09 20.37 -7.69
CA VAL A 284 -6.87 19.74 -8.20
C VAL A 284 -6.55 20.16 -9.65
N GLN A 285 -7.56 20.52 -10.44
CA GLN A 285 -7.40 21.09 -11.78
C GLN A 285 -6.78 22.49 -11.78
N THR A 286 -6.74 23.22 -10.66
CA THR A 286 -6.04 24.52 -10.59
C THR A 286 -4.56 24.39 -10.26
N PHE A 287 -4.07 23.19 -9.96
CA PHE A 287 -2.67 23.02 -9.61
C PHE A 287 -1.76 23.27 -10.81
N ASP A 288 -0.56 23.78 -10.56
CA ASP A 288 0.46 23.94 -11.58
C ASP A 288 0.99 22.56 -11.99
N TYR A 289 0.79 22.19 -13.26
CA TYR A 289 1.28 20.92 -13.76
C TYR A 289 2.81 20.99 -13.92
N LYS A 290 3.51 20.14 -13.17
CA LYS A 290 4.97 20.04 -13.20
C LYS A 290 5.35 18.58 -13.13
N ARG A 291 5.93 18.08 -14.22
CA ARG A 291 6.68 16.82 -14.18
C ARG A 291 8.08 17.20 -13.75
N ASP A 292 8.49 16.79 -12.56
CA ASP A 292 9.91 16.85 -12.22
C ASP A 292 10.68 15.98 -13.23
N ASN A 293 11.94 16.34 -13.49
CA ASN A 293 12.76 15.67 -14.50
C ASN A 293 12.99 14.21 -14.10
N ALA A 294 12.05 13.32 -14.45
CA ALA A 294 12.20 11.89 -14.30
C ALA A 294 13.47 11.47 -15.04
N SER A 295 14.41 10.93 -14.27
CA SER A 295 15.51 10.15 -14.81
C SER A 295 15.05 8.71 -14.96
N SER A 296 15.84 7.86 -15.61
CA SER A 296 15.57 6.41 -15.64
C SER A 296 15.55 5.75 -14.24
N SER A 297 15.88 6.50 -13.18
CA SER A 297 15.98 6.04 -11.80
C SER A 297 15.08 6.79 -10.82
N THR A 298 14.28 7.76 -11.27
CA THR A 298 13.40 8.56 -10.41
C THR A 298 12.02 8.70 -11.04
N THR A 299 10.97 8.50 -10.25
CA THR A 299 9.59 8.67 -10.71
C THR A 299 9.22 10.15 -10.82
N ASP A 300 8.31 10.48 -11.74
CA ASP A 300 7.68 11.80 -11.88
C ASP A 300 6.40 11.97 -11.04
N PHE A 301 6.01 10.95 -10.28
CA PHE A 301 4.93 11.04 -9.30
C PHE A 301 5.37 11.93 -8.13
N THR A 302 4.68 13.04 -7.88
CA THR A 302 4.85 13.81 -6.63
C THR A 302 4.07 13.21 -5.45
N ASN A 303 4.74 12.94 -4.33
CA ASN A 303 4.08 12.44 -3.12
C ASN A 303 2.97 13.39 -2.60
N LEU A 304 1.88 12.83 -2.07
CA LEU A 304 0.69 13.64 -1.73
C LEU A 304 0.92 14.67 -0.62
N PRO A 305 1.70 14.41 0.45
CA PRO A 305 2.05 15.44 1.43
C PRO A 305 2.72 16.67 0.81
N ALA A 306 3.60 16.48 -0.18
CA ALA A 306 4.24 17.57 -0.93
C ALA A 306 3.23 18.35 -1.79
N VAL A 307 2.31 17.65 -2.47
CA VAL A 307 1.22 18.30 -3.24
C VAL A 307 0.40 19.24 -2.36
N LEU A 308 0.05 18.82 -1.13
CA LEU A 308 -0.70 19.66 -0.18
C LEU A 308 0.09 20.91 0.27
N CYS A 309 1.42 20.84 0.25
CA CYS A 309 2.30 21.93 0.61
C CYS A 309 2.66 22.86 -0.57
N GLY A 310 2.04 22.66 -1.74
CA GLY A 310 2.23 23.52 -2.92
C GLY A 310 3.44 23.16 -3.78
N GLU A 311 3.99 21.96 -3.62
CA GLU A 311 5.00 21.42 -4.54
C GLU A 311 4.38 21.00 -5.89
N GLY A 312 5.21 20.63 -6.86
CA GLY A 312 4.77 20.20 -8.20
C GLY A 312 3.80 19.02 -8.16
N ASN A 313 3.09 18.75 -9.25
CA ASN A 313 2.11 17.67 -9.33
C ASN A 313 1.87 17.29 -10.80
N ASP A 314 1.34 16.09 -10.97
CA ASP A 314 1.23 15.36 -12.22
C ASP A 314 -0.16 14.68 -12.30
N CYS A 315 -0.43 13.89 -13.34
CA CYS A 315 -1.75 13.24 -13.47
C CYS A 315 -2.01 12.15 -12.43
N ASP A 316 -0.96 11.45 -11.99
CA ASP A 316 -1.01 10.38 -10.99
C ASP A 316 -1.31 10.96 -9.61
N SER A 317 -0.51 11.94 -9.18
CA SER A 317 -0.66 12.55 -7.85
C SER A 317 -2.00 13.28 -7.69
N ARG A 318 -2.49 13.97 -8.73
CA ARG A 318 -3.83 14.56 -8.71
C ARG A 318 -4.93 13.51 -8.60
N SER A 319 -4.89 12.47 -9.44
CA SER A 319 -5.91 11.43 -9.46
C SER A 319 -5.96 10.67 -8.13
N MET A 320 -4.79 10.38 -7.54
CA MET A 320 -4.70 9.71 -6.25
C MET A 320 -5.22 10.60 -5.11
N LEU A 321 -4.90 11.90 -5.10
CA LEU A 321 -5.41 12.83 -4.11
C LEU A 321 -6.94 12.92 -4.13
N VAL A 322 -7.55 12.94 -5.33
CA VAL A 322 -9.02 12.89 -5.44
C VAL A 322 -9.55 11.60 -4.84
N CYS A 323 -8.96 10.45 -5.17
CA CYS A 323 -9.37 9.17 -4.60
C CYS A 323 -9.27 9.14 -3.07
N VAL A 324 -8.16 9.60 -2.48
CA VAL A 324 -8.00 9.69 -1.02
C VAL A 324 -9.14 10.49 -0.38
N LEU A 325 -9.43 11.68 -0.91
CA LEU A 325 -10.46 12.57 -0.35
C LEU A 325 -11.90 12.06 -0.54
N LEU A 326 -12.17 11.33 -1.62
CA LEU A 326 -13.46 10.68 -1.86
C LEU A 326 -13.63 9.46 -0.95
N ARG A 327 -12.60 8.61 -0.85
CA ARG A 327 -12.62 7.40 -0.01
C ARG A 327 -12.77 7.76 1.47
N ALA A 328 -12.07 8.79 1.94
CA ALA A 328 -12.24 9.30 3.30
C ALA A 328 -13.67 9.78 3.60
N ALA A 329 -14.39 10.27 2.57
CA ALA A 329 -15.81 10.66 2.68
C ALA A 329 -16.78 9.47 2.57
N GLY A 330 -16.28 8.23 2.46
CA GLY A 330 -17.09 7.03 2.24
C GLY A 330 -17.58 6.84 0.81
N ILE A 331 -17.03 7.60 -0.15
CA ILE A 331 -17.40 7.52 -1.57
C ILE A 331 -16.44 6.54 -2.26
N GLU A 332 -17.00 5.49 -2.86
CA GLU A 332 -16.19 4.50 -3.57
C GLU A 332 -15.55 5.10 -4.82
N SER A 333 -14.23 5.02 -4.89
CA SER A 333 -13.44 5.55 -6.00
C SER A 333 -12.15 4.75 -6.19
N PHE A 334 -11.62 4.78 -7.40
CA PHE A 334 -10.37 4.13 -7.75
C PHE A 334 -9.69 4.84 -8.93
N MET A 335 -8.43 4.46 -9.21
CA MET A 335 -7.67 5.08 -10.29
C MET A 335 -7.78 4.29 -11.58
N LEU A 336 -7.73 4.98 -12.71
CA LEU A 336 -7.48 4.42 -14.02
C LEU A 336 -6.13 4.92 -14.51
N ILE A 337 -5.28 4.00 -14.96
CA ILE A 337 -3.96 4.31 -15.51
C ILE A 337 -3.86 3.79 -16.93
N SER A 338 -3.11 4.48 -17.80
CA SER A 338 -2.93 4.06 -19.18
C SER A 338 -1.51 4.28 -19.65
N ARG A 339 -0.89 3.21 -20.16
CA ARG A 339 0.42 3.29 -20.81
C ARG A 339 0.30 3.96 -22.17
N GLU A 340 -0.78 3.66 -22.89
CA GLU A 340 -1.07 4.15 -24.23
C GLU A 340 -1.32 5.66 -24.24
N TYR A 341 -2.02 6.17 -23.22
CA TYR A 341 -2.25 7.60 -23.08
C TYR A 341 -1.17 8.32 -22.26
N SER A 342 -0.32 7.57 -21.55
CA SER A 342 0.65 8.13 -20.59
C SER A 342 -0.04 9.07 -19.61
N HIS A 343 -1.18 8.61 -19.08
CA HIS A 343 -2.12 9.43 -18.32
C HIS A 343 -2.80 8.61 -17.23
N ALA A 344 -3.26 9.31 -16.19
CA ALA A 344 -4.05 8.77 -15.11
C ALA A 344 -5.30 9.61 -14.88
N MET A 345 -6.38 8.94 -14.47
CA MET A 345 -7.65 9.54 -14.10
C MET A 345 -8.19 8.89 -12.83
N THR A 346 -9.17 9.55 -12.23
CA THR A 346 -9.95 9.02 -11.11
C THR A 346 -11.36 8.67 -11.57
N VAL A 347 -11.98 7.68 -10.93
CA VAL A 347 -13.39 7.37 -11.12
C VAL A 347 -14.08 7.18 -9.78
N PHE A 348 -15.37 7.49 -9.69
CA PHE A 348 -16.15 7.22 -8.48
C PHE A 348 -17.57 6.75 -8.79
N GLU A 349 -18.17 6.00 -7.87
CA GLU A 349 -19.52 5.46 -8.06
C GLU A 349 -20.55 6.59 -7.94
N ASN A 350 -21.20 6.92 -9.06
CA ASN A 350 -22.26 7.93 -9.07
C ASN A 350 -23.21 7.74 -10.27
N PRO A 351 -24.53 7.91 -10.10
CA PRO A 351 -25.48 7.72 -11.19
C PRO A 351 -25.55 8.89 -12.18
N ALA A 352 -24.81 9.99 -11.95
CA ALA A 352 -24.85 11.16 -12.81
C ALA A 352 -24.46 10.83 -14.28
N PRO A 353 -25.00 11.60 -15.25
CA PRO A 353 -24.74 11.36 -16.67
C PRO A 353 -23.29 11.72 -17.04
N GLY A 354 -22.78 11.08 -18.08
CA GLY A 354 -21.47 11.36 -18.66
C GLY A 354 -20.70 10.09 -19.03
N GLN A 355 -19.42 10.25 -19.31
CA GLN A 355 -18.49 9.16 -19.55
C GLN A 355 -18.25 8.38 -18.25
N LYS A 356 -18.42 7.07 -18.35
CA LYS A 356 -18.26 6.14 -17.24
C LYS A 356 -17.31 5.01 -17.62
N TYR A 357 -16.69 4.44 -16.60
CA TYR A 357 -15.94 3.21 -16.68
C TYR A 357 -16.77 2.08 -16.06
N GLU A 358 -16.93 0.98 -16.79
CA GLU A 358 -17.62 -0.20 -16.30
C GLU A 358 -16.59 -1.23 -15.82
N VAL A 359 -16.74 -1.69 -14.58
CA VAL A 359 -15.91 -2.78 -14.08
C VAL A 359 -16.41 -4.10 -14.66
N ALA A 360 -15.62 -4.67 -15.56
CA ALA A 360 -15.97 -5.87 -16.32
C ALA A 360 -16.51 -6.99 -15.42
N GLY A 361 -17.66 -7.56 -15.79
CA GLY A 361 -18.28 -8.68 -15.09
C GLY A 361 -19.07 -8.32 -13.83
N THR A 362 -19.10 -7.04 -13.41
CA THR A 362 -19.84 -6.61 -12.21
C THR A 362 -21.11 -5.82 -12.52
N GLY A 363 -21.20 -5.21 -13.71
CA GLY A 363 -22.26 -4.27 -14.07
C GLY A 363 -22.22 -2.93 -13.30
N ARG A 364 -21.16 -2.68 -12.52
CA ARG A 364 -20.97 -1.44 -11.78
C ARG A 364 -20.29 -0.40 -12.67
N GLU A 365 -20.85 0.80 -12.68
CA GLU A 365 -20.33 1.93 -13.46
C GLU A 365 -19.82 3.05 -12.55
N PHE A 366 -18.70 3.64 -12.94
CA PHE A 366 -18.03 4.70 -12.20
C PHE A 366 -17.84 5.92 -13.11
N LEU A 367 -18.24 7.10 -12.63
CA LEU A 367 -18.15 8.35 -13.37
C LEU A 367 -16.69 8.80 -13.47
N MET A 368 -16.24 9.16 -14.67
CA MET A 368 -14.83 9.47 -14.93
C MET A 368 -14.47 10.92 -14.62
N GLY A 369 -13.29 11.15 -14.03
CA GLY A 369 -12.77 12.46 -13.65
C GLY A 369 -11.41 12.75 -14.25
N GLU A 370 -11.38 13.70 -15.18
CA GLU A 370 -10.15 14.24 -15.79
C GLU A 370 -9.56 15.34 -14.91
N THR A 371 -8.39 15.11 -14.33
CA THR A 371 -7.77 16.02 -13.35
C THR A 371 -6.82 17.06 -13.96
N THR A 372 -6.51 16.95 -15.24
CA THR A 372 -5.55 17.84 -15.93
C THR A 372 -6.20 18.87 -16.86
N ALA A 373 -7.45 18.66 -17.26
CA ALA A 373 -8.25 19.62 -18.00
C ALA A 373 -9.32 20.26 -17.10
N LYS A 374 -9.69 21.52 -17.36
CA LYS A 374 -10.75 22.22 -16.61
C LYS A 374 -12.14 21.77 -17.08
N VAL A 375 -12.57 20.58 -16.64
CA VAL A 375 -13.84 19.95 -17.03
C VAL A 375 -14.58 19.38 -15.81
N THR A 376 -15.87 19.07 -15.98
CA THR A 376 -16.66 18.41 -14.93
C THR A 376 -16.53 16.90 -15.01
N TRP A 377 -16.95 16.22 -13.94
CA TRP A 377 -17.10 14.76 -13.96
C TRP A 377 -17.95 14.29 -15.15
N GLY A 378 -17.59 13.13 -15.69
CA GLY A 378 -18.21 12.56 -16.88
C GLY A 378 -17.75 13.17 -18.20
N THR A 379 -16.77 14.09 -18.19
CA THR A 379 -16.21 14.68 -19.41
C THR A 379 -14.74 14.29 -19.52
N ILE A 380 -14.40 13.59 -20.60
CA ILE A 380 -13.01 13.23 -20.95
C ILE A 380 -12.75 13.59 -22.41
N ALA A 381 -11.48 13.72 -22.78
CA ALA A 381 -11.08 13.94 -24.16
C ALA A 381 -11.47 12.75 -25.05
N GLN A 382 -11.82 13.01 -26.31
CA GLN A 382 -12.32 11.96 -27.22
C GLN A 382 -11.24 10.91 -27.49
N GLU A 383 -9.98 11.33 -27.57
CA GLU A 383 -8.81 10.48 -27.73
C GLU A 383 -8.59 9.53 -26.55
N HIS A 384 -9.14 9.82 -25.37
CA HIS A 384 -9.06 9.00 -24.16
C HIS A 384 -10.26 8.06 -23.97
N ALA A 385 -11.23 8.06 -24.89
CA ALA A 385 -12.52 7.38 -24.71
C ALA A 385 -12.47 5.85 -24.87
N ASP A 386 -11.41 5.29 -25.47
CA ASP A 386 -11.29 3.83 -25.61
C ASP A 386 -10.94 3.19 -24.26
N ARG A 387 -11.96 2.55 -23.67
CA ARG A 387 -11.94 1.91 -22.35
C ARG A 387 -10.96 0.75 -22.25
N SER A 388 -10.61 0.10 -23.37
CA SER A 388 -9.72 -1.06 -23.37
C SER A 388 -8.26 -0.72 -23.04
N LYS A 389 -7.91 0.58 -23.12
CA LYS A 389 -6.57 1.12 -22.83
C LYS A 389 -6.41 1.62 -21.39
N TRP A 390 -7.45 1.49 -20.58
CA TRP A 390 -7.43 1.86 -19.17
C TRP A 390 -7.28 0.61 -18.31
N ILE A 391 -6.33 0.66 -17.39
CA ILE A 391 -6.10 -0.37 -16.38
C ILE A 391 -6.67 0.15 -15.07
N PRO A 392 -7.63 -0.55 -14.45
CA PRO A 392 -8.15 -0.16 -13.15
C PRO A 392 -7.14 -0.50 -12.05
N VAL A 393 -6.92 0.43 -11.14
CA VAL A 393 -6.19 0.21 -9.88
C VAL A 393 -7.18 0.34 -8.75
N PHE A 394 -7.70 -0.78 -8.26
CA PHE A 394 -8.53 -0.79 -7.07
C PHE A 394 -7.69 -0.46 -5.84
N LEU A 395 -8.13 0.55 -5.10
CA LEU A 395 -7.45 1.06 -3.92
C LEU A 395 -8.06 0.40 -2.67
N PRO A 396 -7.24 0.07 -1.66
CA PRO A 396 -7.72 -0.59 -0.45
C PRO A 396 -8.73 0.21 0.40
#